data_AF-A0A0R3MZC0-F1
#
_entry.id   AF-A0A0R3MZC0-F1
#
_cell.length_a   1.000
_cell.length_b   1.000
_cell.length_c   1.000
_cell.angle_alpha   90.00
_cell.angle_beta   90.00
_cell.angle_gamma   90.00
#
_symmetry.space_group_name_H-M   'P 1'
#
loop_
_entity.id
_entity.type
_entity.pdbx_description
1 polymer ?
#
loop_
_entity_poly.entity_id
_entity_poly.type
_entity_poly.pdbx_seq_one_letter_code
_entity_poly.pdbx_strand_id
1 'polypeptide(L)'
;MSNKTMLVTLALGAAIAFAGPASADKMKATLDGKSQVPPNTSTAKGTADIDYDPASKKLSWKLSYSGLSGPATAAHFHGPAEAGKNAGVAVAIPNATSSPVEGSATLTDAQAADLVAGRYYINIHTAANPGGEIRGQVTK
;
A
#
# COMPACT_ATOMS: atom_id res chain seq x y z
N MET A 1 37.28 42.66 -46.94
CA MET A 1 38.42 41.75 -46.67
C MET A 1 38.16 41.02 -45.37
N SER A 2 38.26 39.69 -45.43
CA SER A 2 38.53 38.72 -44.36
C SER A 2 37.42 38.33 -43.36
N ASN A 3 36.87 37.14 -43.64
CA ASN A 3 36.25 36.19 -42.71
C ASN A 3 37.06 36.00 -41.42
N LYS A 4 36.34 35.74 -40.31
CA LYS A 4 36.82 34.80 -39.28
C LYS A 4 35.64 34.07 -38.64
N THR A 5 35.41 32.86 -39.16
CA THR A 5 34.75 31.75 -38.47
C THR A 5 35.56 31.41 -37.20
N MET A 6 34.92 31.19 -36.04
CA MET A 6 35.41 30.21 -35.06
C MET A 6 34.36 29.83 -34.00
N LEU A 7 33.99 28.54 -34.07
CA LEU A 7 33.72 27.55 -33.02
C LEU A 7 32.66 27.81 -31.95
N VAL A 8 31.50 27.17 -32.18
CA VAL A 8 30.60 26.65 -31.16
C VAL A 8 31.29 25.47 -30.45
N THR A 9 31.52 25.59 -29.15
CA THR A 9 31.80 24.45 -28.28
C THR A 9 30.50 24.07 -27.56
N LEU A 10 29.82 23.03 -28.06
CA LEU A 10 28.70 22.42 -27.37
C LEU A 10 29.26 21.42 -26.35
N ALA A 11 29.42 21.84 -25.10
CA ALA A 11 29.74 20.93 -24.01
C ALA A 11 28.50 20.09 -23.68
N LEU A 12 28.47 18.85 -24.16
CA LEU A 12 27.45 17.87 -23.79
C LEU A 12 27.78 17.35 -22.38
N GLY A 13 27.26 18.01 -21.35
CA GLY A 13 27.33 17.53 -19.98
C GLY A 13 26.40 16.34 -19.80
N ALA A 14 26.93 15.12 -19.86
CA ALA A 14 26.20 13.92 -19.47
C ALA A 14 25.99 13.93 -17.96
N ALA A 15 24.80 14.34 -17.50
CA ALA A 15 24.39 14.14 -16.12
C ALA A 15 24.15 12.64 -15.90
N ILE A 16 25.16 11.96 -15.33
CA ILE A 16 24.98 10.60 -14.82
C ILE A 16 24.18 10.74 -13.52
N ALA A 17 22.86 10.53 -13.60
CA ALA A 17 22.03 10.37 -12.43
C ALA A 17 22.37 9.03 -11.77
N PHE A 18 23.12 9.06 -10.68
CA PHE A 18 23.24 7.90 -9.79
C PHE A 18 21.89 7.68 -9.10
N ALA A 19 21.08 6.77 -9.64
CA ALA A 19 19.95 6.22 -8.90
C ALA A 19 20.51 5.35 -7.77
N GLY A 20 20.53 5.88 -6.55
CA GLY A 20 20.79 5.07 -5.35
C GLY A 20 19.75 3.95 -5.22
N PRO A 21 20.01 2.90 -4.42
CA PRO A 21 19.03 1.85 -4.20
C PRO A 21 17.75 2.48 -3.64
N ALA A 22 16.63 2.29 -4.33
CA ALA A 22 15.31 2.68 -3.83
C ALA A 22 15.07 1.95 -2.50
N SER A 23 15.18 2.67 -1.39
CA SER A 23 14.94 2.13 -0.05
C SER A 23 13.44 2.13 0.19
N ALA A 24 12.80 0.97 0.02
CA ALA A 24 11.42 0.79 0.41
C ALA A 24 11.34 0.47 1.92
N ASP A 25 10.50 1.21 2.65
CA ASP A 25 10.10 0.86 4.00
C ASP A 25 9.30 -0.45 3.94
N LYS A 26 9.82 -1.48 4.60
CA LYS A 26 9.11 -2.75 4.81
C LYS A 26 8.07 -2.57 5.90
N MET A 27 6.84 -2.95 5.60
CA MET A 27 5.70 -2.93 6.50
C MET A 27 4.92 -4.23 6.36
N LYS A 28 4.05 -4.50 7.34
CA LYS A 28 3.21 -5.70 7.37
C LYS A 28 1.89 -5.46 8.09
N ALA A 29 0.93 -6.34 7.83
CA ALA A 29 -0.29 -6.47 8.63
C ALA A 29 -0.62 -7.95 8.85
N THR A 30 -1.06 -8.31 10.05
CA THR A 30 -1.69 -9.62 10.32
C THR A 30 -3.17 -9.39 10.54
N LEU A 31 -4.01 -10.12 9.80
CA LEU A 31 -5.45 -9.91 9.74
C LEU A 31 -6.21 -11.04 10.45
N ASP A 32 -7.14 -10.66 11.32
CA ASP A 32 -8.09 -11.58 11.95
C ASP A 32 -9.44 -10.90 12.24
N GLY A 33 -10.43 -11.71 12.67
CA GLY A 33 -11.75 -11.22 13.05
C GLY A 33 -11.77 -10.47 14.38
N LYS A 34 -10.81 -10.73 15.27
CA LYS A 34 -10.72 -10.07 16.59
C LYS A 34 -10.30 -8.60 16.47
N SER A 35 -9.55 -8.28 15.42
CA SER A 35 -9.07 -6.94 15.10
C SER A 35 -10.12 -6.08 14.41
N GLN A 36 -11.25 -6.66 13.97
CA GLN A 36 -12.39 -5.87 13.48
C GLN A 36 -12.95 -4.95 14.56
N VAL A 37 -13.64 -3.88 14.15
CA VAL A 37 -14.32 -2.98 15.08
C VAL A 37 -15.76 -2.77 14.62
N PRO A 38 -16.75 -3.37 15.32
CA PRO A 38 -16.59 -4.30 16.44
C PRO A 38 -15.94 -5.64 16.03
N PRO A 39 -15.29 -6.37 16.97
CA PRO A 39 -14.75 -7.70 16.70
C PRO A 39 -15.83 -8.69 16.24
N ASN A 40 -15.47 -9.64 15.38
CA ASN A 40 -16.34 -10.74 14.97
C ASN A 40 -15.73 -12.12 15.31
N THR A 41 -16.49 -13.19 15.05
CA THR A 41 -16.10 -14.57 15.39
C THR A 41 -15.38 -15.30 14.26
N SER A 42 -15.00 -14.63 13.17
CA SER A 42 -14.35 -15.29 12.03
C SER A 42 -13.02 -15.92 12.47
N THR A 43 -12.85 -17.19 12.09
CA THR A 43 -11.59 -17.91 12.29
C THR A 43 -10.63 -17.71 11.12
N ALA A 44 -11.02 -16.95 10.09
CA ALA A 44 -10.17 -16.61 8.97
C ALA A 44 -8.87 -15.92 9.40
N LYS A 45 -7.87 -15.99 8.52
CA LYS A 45 -6.55 -15.40 8.74
C LYS A 45 -6.09 -14.71 7.47
N GLY A 46 -5.30 -13.65 7.63
CA GLY A 46 -4.58 -13.03 6.53
C GLY A 46 -3.27 -12.40 6.96
N THR A 47 -2.40 -12.17 6.00
CA THR A 47 -1.13 -11.46 6.15
C THR A 47 -0.94 -10.56 4.95
N ALA A 48 -0.34 -9.39 5.16
CA ALA A 48 0.12 -8.53 4.09
C ALA A 48 1.60 -8.21 4.27
N ASP A 49 2.38 -8.44 3.24
CA ASP A 49 3.71 -7.85 3.08
C ASP A 49 3.56 -6.57 2.26
N ILE A 50 4.11 -5.47 2.76
CA ILE A 50 3.90 -4.14 2.20
C ILE A 50 5.26 -3.45 2.02
N ASP A 51 5.47 -2.90 0.83
CA ASP A 51 6.65 -2.12 0.48
C ASP A 51 6.23 -0.69 0.15
N TYR A 52 6.78 0.28 0.86
CA TYR A 52 6.54 1.69 0.60
C TYR A 52 7.83 2.41 0.20
N ASP A 53 7.91 2.86 -1.05
CA ASP A 53 9.00 3.72 -1.52
C ASP A 53 8.65 5.20 -1.25
N PRO A 54 9.35 5.90 -0.34
CA PRO A 54 9.06 7.29 -0.01
C PRO A 54 9.42 8.28 -1.13
N ALA A 55 10.34 7.92 -2.04
CA ALA A 55 10.75 8.82 -3.12
C ALA A 55 9.67 8.90 -4.22
N SER A 56 9.12 7.75 -4.60
CA SER A 56 8.04 7.67 -5.59
C SER A 56 6.63 7.66 -4.99
N LYS A 57 6.52 7.53 -3.66
CA LYS A 57 5.28 7.27 -2.90
C LYS A 57 4.56 6.01 -3.33
N LYS A 58 5.27 5.05 -3.90
CA LYS A 58 4.70 3.79 -4.36
C LYS A 58 4.49 2.85 -3.19
N LEU A 59 3.22 2.59 -2.87
CA LEU A 59 2.79 1.52 -1.98
C LEU A 59 2.60 0.26 -2.82
N SER A 60 3.31 -0.82 -2.50
CA SER A 60 3.13 -2.14 -3.11
C SER A 60 2.77 -3.15 -2.03
N TRP A 61 1.97 -4.16 -2.36
CA TRP A 61 1.52 -5.15 -1.39
C TRP A 61 1.43 -6.54 -1.98
N LYS A 62 1.54 -7.52 -1.09
CA LYS A 62 1.11 -8.90 -1.28
C LYS A 62 0.22 -9.29 -0.11
N LEU A 63 -1.07 -9.38 -0.35
CA LEU A 63 -2.08 -9.78 0.63
C LEU A 63 -2.43 -11.26 0.44
N SER A 64 -2.22 -12.08 1.45
CA SER A 64 -2.62 -13.48 1.47
C SER A 64 -3.68 -13.68 2.54
N TYR A 65 -4.69 -14.49 2.27
CA TYR A 65 -5.73 -14.85 3.23
C TYR A 65 -6.25 -16.27 3.00
N SER A 66 -6.88 -16.84 4.02
CA SER A 66 -7.53 -18.14 3.99
C SER A 66 -8.66 -18.24 5.02
N GLY A 67 -9.56 -19.21 4.81
CA GLY A 67 -10.62 -19.55 5.77
C GLY A 67 -11.73 -18.51 5.90
N LEU A 68 -11.89 -17.61 4.94
CA LEU A 68 -13.02 -16.70 4.87
C LEU A 68 -14.35 -17.47 4.80
N SER A 69 -15.41 -16.88 5.34
CA SER A 69 -16.76 -17.44 5.35
C SER A 69 -17.38 -17.62 3.95
N GLY A 70 -16.78 -17.01 2.93
CA GLY A 70 -17.16 -17.15 1.53
C GLY A 70 -16.17 -16.40 0.63
N PRO A 71 -16.47 -16.25 -0.67
CA PRO A 71 -15.66 -15.45 -1.57
C PRO A 71 -15.47 -14.04 -1.02
N ALA A 72 -14.24 -13.53 -1.08
CA ALA A 72 -13.96 -12.15 -0.81
C ALA A 72 -14.68 -11.26 -1.84
N THR A 73 -15.30 -10.20 -1.36
CA THR A 73 -16.10 -9.26 -2.17
C THR A 73 -15.36 -7.94 -2.38
N ALA A 74 -14.51 -7.55 -1.41
CA ALA A 74 -13.64 -6.39 -1.49
C ALA A 74 -12.46 -6.52 -0.52
N ALA A 75 -11.40 -5.78 -0.79
CA ALA A 75 -10.34 -5.52 0.17
C ALA A 75 -9.83 -4.08 0.01
N HIS A 76 -9.45 -3.45 1.12
CA HIS A 76 -9.04 -2.06 1.12
C HIS A 76 -7.97 -1.79 2.17
N PHE A 77 -7.08 -0.83 1.88
CA PHE A 77 -6.45 -0.03 2.91
C PHE A 77 -7.43 1.08 3.33
N HIS A 78 -7.63 1.22 4.62
CA HIS A 78 -8.41 2.30 5.22
C HIS A 78 -7.51 3.20 6.05
N GLY A 79 -7.88 4.47 6.15
CA GLY A 79 -7.16 5.44 6.98
C GLY A 79 -7.63 6.88 6.71
N PRO A 80 -7.15 7.84 7.51
CA PRO A 80 -6.36 7.63 8.73
C PRO A 80 -7.22 7.14 9.91
N ALA A 81 -6.73 6.14 10.64
CA ALA A 81 -7.30 5.67 11.91
C ALA A 81 -6.21 5.12 12.83
N GLU A 82 -6.30 5.48 14.12
CA GLU A 82 -5.60 4.77 15.18
C GLU A 82 -6.11 3.33 15.31
N ALA A 83 -5.30 2.46 15.92
CA ALA A 83 -5.70 1.09 16.23
C ALA A 83 -7.02 1.08 17.04
N GLY A 84 -7.99 0.28 16.60
CA GLY A 84 -9.30 0.19 17.24
C GLY A 84 -10.33 1.25 16.79
N LYS A 85 -10.01 2.09 15.80
CA LYS A 85 -10.97 3.06 15.20
C LYS A 85 -11.22 2.75 13.73
N ASN A 86 -12.43 3.07 13.24
CA ASN A 86 -12.78 2.90 11.82
C ASN A 86 -12.51 4.18 11.03
N ALA A 87 -12.16 4.01 9.76
CA ALA A 87 -11.99 5.09 8.80
C ALA A 87 -12.55 4.71 7.43
N GLY A 88 -12.67 5.71 6.54
CA GLY A 88 -13.02 5.49 5.14
C GLY A 88 -11.92 4.73 4.37
N VAL A 89 -12.24 4.36 3.13
CA VAL A 89 -11.28 3.72 2.21
C VAL A 89 -10.25 4.74 1.78
N ALA A 90 -8.97 4.39 1.94
CA ALA A 90 -7.85 5.20 1.47
C ALA A 90 -7.28 4.67 0.14
N VAL A 91 -7.13 3.35 0.01
CA VAL A 91 -6.65 2.69 -1.21
C VAL A 91 -7.44 1.41 -1.44
N ALA A 92 -7.98 1.23 -2.65
CA ALA A 92 -8.64 -0.01 -3.02
C ALA A 92 -7.61 -1.10 -3.39
N ILE A 93 -7.90 -2.35 -3.00
CA ILE A 93 -7.13 -3.53 -3.41
C ILE A 93 -8.00 -4.29 -4.44
N PRO A 94 -7.79 -4.08 -5.75
CA PRO A 94 -8.58 -4.74 -6.78
C PRO A 94 -8.30 -6.25 -6.83
N ASN A 95 -9.21 -7.01 -7.44
CA ASN A 95 -9.09 -8.46 -7.63
C ASN A 95 -8.91 -9.25 -6.33
N ALA A 96 -9.55 -8.78 -5.26
CA ALA A 96 -9.50 -9.40 -3.95
C ALA A 96 -10.17 -10.79 -3.87
N THR A 97 -10.72 -11.32 -4.97
CA THR A 97 -11.41 -12.63 -5.02
C THR A 97 -10.44 -13.82 -5.03
N SER A 98 -9.16 -13.60 -5.34
CA SER A 98 -8.10 -14.61 -5.35
C SER A 98 -7.00 -14.29 -4.35
N SER A 99 -6.40 -15.30 -3.74
CA SER A 99 -5.30 -15.17 -2.77
C SER A 99 -4.08 -15.93 -3.29
N PRO A 100 -2.88 -15.31 -3.36
CA PRO A 100 -2.56 -13.95 -2.94
C PRO A 100 -3.08 -12.86 -3.91
N VAL A 101 -3.31 -11.67 -3.37
CA VAL A 101 -3.57 -10.43 -4.12
C VAL A 101 -2.32 -9.57 -4.10
N GLU A 102 -1.76 -9.31 -5.28
CA GLU A 102 -0.59 -8.44 -5.43
C GLU A 102 -0.98 -7.18 -6.19
N GLY A 103 -0.39 -6.04 -5.82
CA GLY A 103 -0.72 -4.77 -6.46
C GLY A 103 0.13 -3.61 -5.96
N SER A 104 -0.14 -2.44 -6.51
CA SER A 104 0.47 -1.20 -6.05
C SER A 104 -0.41 0.02 -6.34
N ALA A 105 -0.20 1.09 -5.58
CA ALA A 105 -0.80 2.40 -5.78
C ALA A 105 0.23 3.49 -5.47
N THR A 106 0.08 4.65 -6.12
CA THR A 106 0.85 5.85 -5.75
C THR A 106 0.03 6.66 -4.75
N LEU A 107 0.60 6.92 -3.59
CA LEU A 107 -0.05 7.69 -2.54
C LEU A 107 0.07 9.20 -2.78
N THR A 108 -0.93 9.95 -2.31
CA THR A 108 -0.76 11.40 -2.09
C THR A 108 0.17 11.65 -0.91
N ASP A 109 0.67 12.88 -0.77
CA ASP A 109 1.56 13.23 0.36
C ASP A 109 0.87 13.04 1.73
N ALA A 110 -0.42 13.34 1.82
CA ALA A 110 -1.21 13.13 3.04
C ALA A 110 -1.35 11.63 3.35
N GLN A 111 -1.68 10.82 2.35
CA GLN A 111 -1.81 9.36 2.50
C GLN A 111 -0.46 8.71 2.90
N ALA A 112 0.63 9.17 2.30
CA ALA A 112 1.98 8.74 2.64
C ALA A 112 2.32 9.06 4.10
N ALA A 113 2.03 10.29 4.56
CA ALA A 113 2.25 10.69 5.95
C ALA A 113 1.43 9.83 6.92
N ASP A 114 0.16 9.55 6.60
CA ASP A 114 -0.71 8.73 7.44
C ASP A 114 -0.30 7.25 7.46
N LEU A 115 0.15 6.70 6.33
CA LEU A 115 0.71 5.35 6.26
C LEU A 115 1.94 5.23 7.16
N VAL A 116 2.92 6.14 7.01
CA VAL A 116 4.17 6.12 7.79
C VAL A 116 3.91 6.37 9.27
N ALA A 117 2.87 7.11 9.62
CA ALA A 117 2.41 7.31 10.99
C ALA A 117 1.65 6.08 11.57
N GLY A 118 1.53 4.98 10.82
CA GLY A 118 0.88 3.75 11.28
C GLY A 118 -0.64 3.87 11.37
N ARG A 119 -1.27 4.80 10.62
CA ARG A 119 -2.71 5.09 10.70
C ARG A 119 -3.53 4.33 9.65
N TYR A 120 -2.94 3.31 9.05
CA TYR A 120 -3.58 2.50 8.02
C TYR A 120 -3.88 1.09 8.54
N TYR A 121 -5.00 0.53 8.13
CA TYR A 121 -5.31 -0.88 8.31
C TYR A 121 -5.83 -1.49 7.02
N ILE A 122 -5.64 -2.80 6.85
CA ILE A 122 -6.24 -3.56 5.76
C ILE A 122 -7.50 -4.24 6.28
N ASN A 123 -8.55 -4.27 5.46
CA ASN A 123 -9.79 -4.99 5.71
C ASN A 123 -10.14 -5.87 4.51
N ILE A 124 -10.66 -7.08 4.74
CA ILE A 124 -11.24 -7.95 3.70
C ILE A 124 -12.70 -8.22 4.04
N HIS A 125 -13.58 -8.10 3.05
CA HIS A 125 -15.03 -8.21 3.17
C HIS A 125 -15.54 -9.47 2.48
N THR A 126 -16.60 -10.06 3.02
CA THR A 126 -17.36 -11.16 2.38
C THR A 126 -18.86 -10.85 2.42
N ALA A 127 -19.67 -11.63 1.71
CA ALA A 127 -21.13 -11.48 1.75
C ALA A 127 -21.71 -11.60 3.17
N ALA A 128 -21.17 -12.49 4.01
CA ALA A 128 -21.61 -12.65 5.40
C ALA A 128 -21.08 -11.54 6.33
N ASN A 129 -20.02 -10.83 5.94
CA ASN A 129 -19.37 -9.79 6.72
C ASN A 129 -19.13 -8.53 5.87
N PRO A 130 -20.19 -7.81 5.46
CA PRO A 130 -20.06 -6.66 4.55
C PRO A 130 -19.30 -5.49 5.17
N GLY A 131 -19.36 -5.34 6.51
CA GLY A 131 -18.56 -4.35 7.25
C GLY A 131 -17.09 -4.73 7.43
N GLY A 132 -16.72 -5.97 7.09
CA GLY A 132 -15.37 -6.51 7.26
C GLY A 132 -15.35 -7.86 7.96
N GLU A 133 -14.70 -8.85 7.35
CA GLU A 133 -14.48 -10.17 7.95
C GLU A 133 -13.18 -10.22 8.74
N ILE A 134 -12.05 -9.83 8.15
CA ILE A 134 -10.74 -9.78 8.84
C ILE A 134 -10.03 -8.45 8.63
N ARG A 135 -9.33 -7.99 9.67
CA ARG A 135 -8.66 -6.69 9.73
C ARG A 135 -7.26 -6.81 10.32
N GLY A 136 -6.33 -5.99 9.86
CA GLY A 136 -5.01 -5.86 10.47
C GLY A 136 -4.45 -4.45 10.32
N GLN A 137 -3.91 -3.88 11.40
CA GLN A 137 -3.21 -2.60 11.34
C GLN A 137 -1.89 -2.77 10.57
N VAL A 138 -1.54 -1.78 9.75
CA VAL A 138 -0.25 -1.71 9.08
C VAL A 138 0.80 -1.22 10.07
N THR A 139 1.88 -1.98 10.19
CA THR A 139 3.00 -1.72 11.11
C THR A 139 4.32 -1.97 10.39
N LYS A 140 5.43 -1.41 10.87
CA LYS A 140 6.78 -1.76 10.37
C LYS A 140 7.16 -3.18 10.84
#